data_AF-A0AA89AMG3-F1
#
_entry.id   AF-A0AA89AMG3-F1
#
_cell.length_a   1.000
_cell.length_b   1.000
_cell.length_c   1.000
_cell.angle_alpha   90.00
_cell.angle_beta   90.00
_cell.angle_gamma   90.00
#
_symmetry.space_group_name_H-M   'P 1'
#
loop_
_entity.id
_entity.type
_entity.pdbx_description
1 polymer ?
#
loop_
_entity_poly.entity_id
_entity_poly.type
_entity_poly.pdbx_seq_one_letter_code
_entity_poly.pdbx_strand_id
1 'polypeptide(L)'
;MLINAKHVFEHSVNLCLAGGAQQIDRMMQSSEGATPMEILGVPVLPHRLAPLTKAWAEICKVIYEEMKIDIRMNPKKRMVKMRVKADTPDAGNLQKCANFLSAFMLGFEVVDARALLFDDDIRVESFALANLEAAAGEALSDGLARLSSGDGGKEKLAIENSTETRIVIGDERLHILGSFTGIIIAREFISDVVKGLPAPNVESRQRAGLVKLINLAFIKIKLCVQVFGA
;
A
#
# COMPACT_ATOMS: atom_id res chain seq x y z
N MET A 1 5.16 -14.18 -37.38
CA MET A 1 4.03 -14.68 -36.58
C MET A 1 4.00 -13.90 -35.27
N LEU A 2 3.19 -12.84 -35.20
CA LEU A 2 3.03 -12.04 -33.99
C LEU A 2 2.18 -12.84 -33.00
N ILE A 3 2.82 -13.51 -32.05
CA ILE A 3 2.10 -14.19 -30.97
C ILE A 3 1.46 -13.09 -30.12
N ASN A 4 0.13 -13.02 -30.21
CA ASN A 4 -0.71 -12.00 -29.60
C ASN A 4 -0.37 -11.87 -28.10
N ALA A 5 -0.09 -10.66 -27.62
CA ALA A 5 0.41 -10.42 -26.25
C ALA A 5 -0.52 -10.96 -25.15
N LYS A 6 -1.83 -11.06 -25.44
CA LYS A 6 -2.81 -11.75 -24.59
C LYS A 6 -2.52 -13.25 -24.42
N HIS A 7 -2.07 -13.92 -25.48
CA HIS A 7 -1.74 -15.35 -25.45
C HIS A 7 -0.45 -15.61 -24.65
N VAL A 8 0.50 -14.68 -24.69
CA VAL A 8 1.72 -14.75 -23.84
C VAL A 8 1.39 -14.53 -22.37
N PHE A 9 0.42 -13.66 -22.06
CA PHE A 9 -0.07 -13.40 -20.71
C PHE A 9 -0.76 -14.63 -20.09
N GLU A 10 -1.75 -15.22 -20.76
CA GLU A 10 -2.42 -16.43 -20.27
C GLU A 10 -1.45 -17.60 -20.12
N HIS A 11 -0.53 -17.76 -21.07
CA HIS A 11 0.49 -18.80 -21.01
C HIS A 11 1.51 -18.57 -19.87
N SER A 12 1.84 -17.32 -19.54
CA SER A 12 2.75 -16.97 -18.43
C SER A 12 2.08 -17.12 -17.06
N VAL A 13 0.80 -16.77 -16.94
CA VAL A 13 -0.01 -16.98 -15.73
C VAL A 13 -0.16 -18.48 -15.46
N ASN A 14 -0.51 -19.27 -16.50
CA ASN A 14 -0.63 -20.71 -16.39
C ASN A 14 0.71 -21.41 -16.09
N LEU A 15 1.84 -20.96 -16.66
CA LEU A 15 3.16 -21.50 -16.31
C LEU A 15 3.65 -21.12 -14.90
N CYS A 16 3.33 -19.92 -14.42
CA CYS A 16 3.63 -19.52 -13.04
C CYS A 16 2.88 -20.39 -12.02
N LEU A 17 1.62 -20.70 -12.29
CA LEU A 17 0.79 -21.57 -11.44
C LEU A 17 1.18 -23.05 -11.55
N ALA A 18 1.64 -23.51 -12.73
CA ALA A 18 2.02 -24.90 -13.00
C ALA A 18 3.48 -25.27 -12.65
N GLY A 19 4.23 -24.41 -11.94
CA GLY A 19 5.58 -24.74 -11.47
C GLY A 19 6.68 -24.69 -12.55
N GLY A 20 6.41 -24.11 -13.73
CA GLY A 20 7.31 -24.05 -14.89
C GLY A 20 8.47 -23.06 -14.79
N ALA A 21 9.05 -22.85 -13.60
CA ALA A 21 10.05 -21.82 -13.34
C ALA A 21 11.28 -21.88 -14.27
N GLN A 22 11.70 -23.07 -14.71
CA GLN A 22 12.90 -23.26 -15.54
C GLN A 22 12.68 -22.92 -17.03
N GLN A 23 11.46 -23.05 -17.53
CA GLN A 23 11.14 -22.77 -18.94
C GLN A 23 10.98 -21.25 -19.17
N ILE A 24 10.57 -20.54 -18.13
CA ILE A 24 10.43 -19.09 -18.09
C ILE A 24 11.80 -18.39 -18.14
N ASP A 25 12.82 -18.92 -17.45
CA ASP A 25 14.20 -18.40 -17.47
C ASP A 25 14.82 -18.52 -18.88
N ARG A 26 14.60 -19.65 -19.58
CA ARG A 26 15.10 -19.85 -20.96
C ARG A 26 14.42 -18.92 -21.98
N MET A 27 13.14 -18.61 -21.80
CA MET A 27 12.41 -17.64 -22.65
C MET A 27 12.84 -16.18 -22.39
N MET A 28 13.51 -15.87 -21.28
CA MET A 28 14.09 -14.54 -21.05
C MET A 28 15.45 -14.36 -21.70
N GLN A 29 16.23 -15.43 -21.82
CA GLN A 29 17.53 -15.39 -22.49
C GLN A 29 17.40 -15.12 -24.00
N SER A 30 16.28 -15.49 -24.62
CA SER A 30 16.02 -15.20 -26.04
C SER A 30 15.69 -13.74 -26.36
N SER A 31 15.55 -12.86 -25.35
CA SER A 31 15.38 -11.41 -25.53
C SER A 31 16.57 -10.60 -24.98
N GLU A 32 17.78 -11.19 -24.94
CA GLU A 32 19.02 -10.54 -24.49
C GLU A 32 19.64 -9.60 -25.54
N GLY A 33 18.83 -8.67 -26.07
CA GLY A 33 19.29 -7.68 -27.05
C GLY A 33 18.84 -6.24 -26.76
N ALA A 34 18.16 -5.99 -25.64
CA ALA A 34 17.69 -4.66 -25.26
C ALA A 34 18.45 -4.15 -24.03
N THR A 35 18.65 -2.84 -23.98
CA THR A 35 19.32 -2.02 -22.94
C THR A 35 19.16 -2.54 -21.50
N PRO A 36 20.07 -2.18 -20.57
CA PRO A 36 19.97 -2.56 -19.16
C PRO A 36 18.62 -2.08 -18.61
N MET A 37 17.64 -2.97 -18.64
CA MET A 37 16.26 -2.62 -18.35
C MET A 37 16.14 -2.61 -16.82
N GLU A 38 15.55 -1.55 -16.27
CA GLU A 38 15.38 -1.45 -14.83
C GLU A 38 14.47 -2.59 -14.34
N ILE A 39 15.04 -3.47 -13.51
CA ILE A 39 14.35 -4.60 -12.89
C ILE A 39 14.18 -4.28 -11.42
N LEU A 40 12.93 -4.24 -10.97
CA LEU A 40 12.60 -4.01 -9.56
C LEU A 40 12.01 -5.28 -8.95
N GLY A 41 12.50 -5.63 -7.76
CA GLY A 41 12.10 -6.84 -7.04
C GLY A 41 11.43 -6.51 -5.71
N VAL A 42 10.23 -7.06 -5.49
CA VAL A 42 9.52 -6.98 -4.20
C VAL A 42 9.55 -8.36 -3.53
N PRO A 43 10.07 -8.47 -2.28
CA PRO A 43 10.04 -9.72 -1.54
C PRO A 43 8.61 -10.06 -1.09
N VAL A 44 8.28 -11.35 -1.08
CA VAL A 44 6.98 -11.86 -0.65
C VAL A 44 7.12 -12.49 0.73
N LEU A 45 6.27 -12.04 1.66
CA LEU A 45 6.23 -12.60 3.01
C LEU A 45 5.64 -14.02 2.97
N PRO A 46 6.13 -14.97 3.81
CA PRO A 46 5.67 -16.37 3.78
C PRO A 46 4.14 -16.51 3.96
N HIS A 47 3.55 -15.75 4.87
CA HIS A 47 2.12 -15.78 5.15
C HIS A 47 1.26 -15.11 4.06
N ARG A 48 1.88 -14.36 3.13
CA ARG A 48 1.20 -13.70 2.00
C ARG A 48 1.29 -14.48 0.69
N LEU A 49 2.05 -15.59 0.62
CA LEU A 49 2.17 -16.38 -0.61
C LEU A 49 0.84 -16.96 -1.10
N ALA A 50 0.02 -17.49 -0.20
CA ALA A 50 -1.30 -18.04 -0.57
C ALA A 50 -2.27 -16.94 -1.04
N PRO A 51 -2.43 -15.81 -0.31
CA PRO A 51 -3.19 -14.65 -0.80
C PRO A 51 -2.70 -14.13 -2.15
N LEU A 52 -1.37 -14.01 -2.32
CA LEU A 52 -0.77 -13.55 -3.57
C LEU A 52 -1.11 -14.47 -4.74
N THR A 53 -1.01 -15.79 -4.53
CA THR A 53 -1.32 -16.77 -5.57
C THR A 53 -2.80 -16.70 -5.98
N LYS A 54 -3.71 -16.48 -5.01
CA LYS A 54 -5.15 -16.34 -5.27
C LYS A 54 -5.48 -15.06 -6.05
N ALA A 55 -4.87 -13.93 -5.68
CA ALA A 55 -5.10 -12.63 -6.30
C ALA A 55 -4.19 -12.38 -7.53
N TRP A 56 -3.33 -13.33 -7.90
CA TRP A 56 -2.27 -13.13 -8.90
C TRP A 56 -2.81 -12.68 -10.26
N ALA A 57 -3.88 -13.31 -10.73
CA ALA A 57 -4.49 -12.98 -12.01
C ALA A 57 -5.02 -11.53 -12.05
N GLU A 58 -5.61 -11.07 -10.95
CA GLU A 58 -6.13 -9.71 -10.81
C GLU A 58 -4.99 -8.69 -10.76
N ILE A 59 -3.96 -8.94 -9.95
CA ILE A 59 -2.74 -8.12 -9.85
C ILE A 59 -2.07 -7.98 -11.21
N CYS A 60 -1.88 -9.09 -11.92
CA CYS A 60 -1.28 -9.10 -13.25
C CYS A 60 -2.11 -8.30 -14.26
N LYS A 61 -3.45 -8.43 -14.21
CA LYS A 61 -4.35 -7.69 -15.08
C LYS A 61 -4.22 -6.18 -14.85
N VAL A 62 -4.32 -5.74 -13.60
CA VAL A 62 -4.24 -4.31 -13.24
C VAL A 62 -2.90 -3.70 -13.68
N ILE A 63 -1.78 -4.35 -13.38
CA ILE A 63 -0.44 -3.85 -13.75
C ILE A 63 -0.25 -3.80 -15.28
N TYR A 64 -0.72 -4.83 -15.99
CA TYR A 64 -0.57 -4.89 -17.44
C TYR A 64 -1.48 -3.89 -18.15
N GLU A 65 -2.73 -3.77 -17.73
CA GLU A 65 -3.70 -2.88 -18.39
C GLU A 65 -3.36 -1.41 -18.14
N GLU A 66 -3.07 -1.02 -16.90
CA GLU A 66 -2.87 0.39 -16.52
C GLU A 66 -1.44 0.87 -16.79
N MET A 67 -0.43 0.05 -16.47
CA MET A 67 0.97 0.51 -16.44
C MET A 67 1.84 -0.06 -17.55
N LYS A 68 1.36 -1.07 -18.31
CA LYS A 68 2.09 -1.76 -19.38
C LYS A 68 3.43 -2.36 -18.94
N ILE A 69 3.50 -2.84 -17.70
CA ILE A 69 4.70 -3.44 -17.11
C ILE A 69 4.63 -4.96 -17.16
N ASP A 70 5.76 -5.62 -17.43
CA ASP A 70 5.88 -7.07 -17.30
C ASP A 70 6.12 -7.43 -15.83
N ILE A 71 5.29 -8.32 -15.28
CA ILE A 71 5.39 -8.81 -13.90
C ILE A 71 5.53 -10.33 -13.87
N ARG A 72 6.40 -10.84 -13.00
CA ARG A 72 6.61 -12.29 -12.79
C ARG A 72 6.85 -12.62 -11.33
N MET A 73 6.28 -13.72 -10.86
CA MET A 73 6.52 -14.24 -9.50
C MET A 73 7.46 -15.44 -9.56
N ASN A 74 8.47 -15.44 -8.69
CA ASN A 74 9.25 -16.63 -8.39
C ASN A 74 8.85 -17.15 -7.00
N PRO A 75 8.00 -18.19 -6.90
CA PRO A 75 7.54 -18.71 -5.62
C PRO A 75 8.66 -19.35 -4.80
N LYS A 76 9.68 -19.95 -5.45
CA LYS A 76 10.83 -20.57 -4.76
C LYS A 76 11.72 -19.52 -4.10
N LYS A 77 12.00 -18.42 -4.81
CA LYS A 77 12.78 -17.29 -4.28
C LYS A 77 11.94 -16.28 -3.49
N ARG A 78 10.62 -16.50 -3.40
CA ARG A 78 9.64 -15.61 -2.76
C ARG A 78 9.84 -14.15 -3.17
N MET A 79 9.96 -13.92 -4.47
CA MET A 79 10.23 -12.60 -5.02
C MET A 79 9.39 -12.38 -6.27
N VAL A 80 8.76 -11.21 -6.33
CA VAL A 80 8.09 -10.71 -7.53
C VAL A 80 9.04 -9.76 -8.23
N LYS A 81 9.30 -10.01 -9.51
CA LYS A 81 10.13 -9.16 -10.36
C LYS A 81 9.25 -8.44 -11.36
N MET A 82 9.53 -7.16 -11.55
CA MET A 82 8.88 -6.30 -12.53
C MET A 82 9.92 -5.72 -13.46
N ARG A 83 9.52 -5.47 -14.70
CA ARG A 83 10.38 -4.93 -15.74
C ARG A 83 9.57 -4.01 -16.65
N VAL A 84 10.14 -2.86 -16.96
CA VAL A 84 9.60 -1.90 -17.92
C VAL A 84 9.53 -2.55 -19.31
N LYS A 85 8.57 -2.18 -20.15
CA LYS A 85 8.50 -2.58 -21.57
C LYS A 85 8.76 -1.37 -22.46
N ALA A 86 9.04 -1.62 -23.73
CA ALA A 86 9.12 -0.54 -24.72
C ALA A 86 7.81 0.25 -24.88
N ASP A 87 6.68 -0.35 -24.50
CA ASP A 87 5.33 0.25 -24.53
C ASP A 87 4.94 0.91 -23.19
N THR A 88 5.83 0.92 -22.20
CA THR A 88 5.56 1.60 -20.93
C THR A 88 5.72 3.10 -21.12
N PRO A 89 4.69 3.91 -20.78
CA PRO A 89 4.71 5.36 -21.06
C PRO A 89 5.72 6.12 -20.18
N ASP A 90 5.92 5.70 -18.94
CA ASP A 90 6.86 6.31 -18.01
C ASP A 90 7.59 5.26 -17.16
N ALA A 91 8.90 5.46 -16.93
CA ALA A 91 9.70 4.59 -16.08
C ALA A 91 9.26 4.67 -14.60
N GLY A 92 8.71 5.81 -14.15
CA GLY A 92 8.16 6.00 -12.81
C GLY A 92 7.02 5.04 -12.47
N ASN A 93 6.30 4.52 -13.47
CA ASN A 93 5.26 3.49 -13.28
C ASN A 93 5.80 2.21 -12.63
N LEU A 94 7.10 1.91 -12.81
CA LEU A 94 7.75 0.77 -12.15
C LEU A 94 7.71 0.91 -10.63
N GLN A 95 7.99 2.12 -10.13
CA GLN A 95 7.96 2.41 -8.71
C GLN A 95 6.51 2.40 -8.17
N LYS A 96 5.54 2.93 -8.93
CA LYS A 96 4.12 2.87 -8.56
C LYS A 96 3.64 1.41 -8.44
N CYS A 97 4.01 0.54 -9.38
CA CYS A 97 3.71 -0.90 -9.30
C CYS A 97 4.36 -1.57 -8.09
N ALA A 98 5.58 -1.17 -7.73
CA ALA A 98 6.25 -1.69 -6.54
C ALA A 98 5.58 -1.25 -5.25
N ASN A 99 5.14 0.01 -5.18
CA ASN A 99 4.38 0.53 -4.05
C ASN A 99 3.03 -0.19 -3.92
N PHE A 100 2.33 -0.40 -5.04
CA PHE A 100 1.09 -1.19 -5.11
C PHE A 100 1.28 -2.62 -4.60
N LEU A 101 2.31 -3.35 -5.09
CA LEU A 101 2.61 -4.70 -4.60
C LEU A 101 3.00 -4.70 -3.13
N SER A 102 3.79 -3.71 -2.70
CA SER A 102 4.19 -3.58 -1.29
C SER A 102 2.98 -3.36 -0.40
N ALA A 103 2.03 -2.51 -0.81
CA ALA A 103 0.76 -2.32 -0.11
C ALA A 103 -0.03 -3.64 -0.01
N PHE A 104 -0.13 -4.40 -1.09
CA PHE A 104 -0.75 -5.73 -1.05
C PHE A 104 0.00 -6.68 -0.09
N MET A 105 1.33 -6.62 0.00
CA MET A 105 2.08 -7.43 0.99
C MET A 105 1.79 -7.02 2.43
N LEU A 106 1.51 -5.73 2.68
CA LEU A 106 1.13 -5.22 4.00
C LEU A 106 -0.29 -5.59 4.42
N GLY A 107 -1.10 -6.18 3.52
CA GLY A 107 -2.43 -6.69 3.85
C GLY A 107 -3.58 -5.95 3.20
N PHE A 108 -3.32 -4.87 2.44
CA PHE A 108 -4.35 -4.15 1.71
C PHE A 108 -4.97 -5.02 0.61
N GLU A 109 -6.25 -4.78 0.33
CA GLU A 109 -6.95 -5.41 -0.78
C GLU A 109 -6.48 -4.83 -2.12
N VAL A 110 -6.64 -5.61 -3.19
CA VAL A 110 -6.24 -5.19 -4.55
C VAL A 110 -7.02 -3.94 -4.99
N VAL A 111 -8.30 -3.87 -4.62
CA VAL A 111 -9.20 -2.77 -4.96
C VAL A 111 -8.72 -1.46 -4.33
N ASP A 112 -8.38 -1.48 -3.04
CA ASP A 112 -7.88 -0.30 -2.33
C ASP A 112 -6.48 0.11 -2.79
N ALA A 113 -5.59 -0.86 -2.96
CA ALA A 113 -4.21 -0.59 -3.37
C ALA A 113 -4.14 0.02 -4.78
N ARG A 114 -5.13 -0.22 -5.65
CA ARG A 114 -5.18 0.32 -7.03
C ARG A 114 -5.05 1.84 -7.08
N ALA A 115 -5.49 2.56 -6.04
CA ALA A 115 -5.37 4.01 -5.94
C ALA A 115 -3.91 4.49 -6.08
N LEU A 116 -2.93 3.71 -5.59
CA LEU A 116 -1.49 4.01 -5.67
C LEU A 116 -0.94 4.05 -7.10
N LEU A 117 -1.68 3.52 -8.07
CA LEU A 117 -1.25 3.53 -9.47
C LEU A 117 -1.60 4.86 -10.17
N PHE A 118 -2.65 5.53 -9.70
CA PHE A 118 -3.22 6.69 -10.40
C PHE A 118 -2.97 8.01 -9.70
N ASP A 119 -2.89 8.01 -8.38
CA ASP A 119 -2.74 9.21 -7.57
C ASP A 119 -1.41 9.18 -6.81
N ASP A 120 -0.56 10.16 -7.09
CA ASP A 120 0.76 10.31 -6.47
C ASP A 120 0.69 10.88 -5.05
N ASP A 121 -0.44 11.46 -4.65
CA ASP A 121 -0.68 11.95 -3.28
C ASP A 121 -1.06 10.81 -2.32
N ILE A 122 -1.53 9.68 -2.86
CA ILE A 122 -1.86 8.49 -2.08
C ILE A 122 -0.59 7.72 -1.77
N ARG A 123 -0.42 7.37 -0.49
CA ARG A 123 0.75 6.66 0.01
C ARG A 123 0.39 5.74 1.16
N VAL A 124 1.31 4.85 1.51
CA VAL A 124 1.18 3.95 2.65
C VAL A 124 2.16 4.35 3.74
N GLU A 125 1.65 4.58 4.94
CA GLU A 125 2.45 4.87 6.14
C GLU A 125 2.28 3.74 7.16
N SER A 126 3.40 3.28 7.71
CA SER A 126 3.42 2.18 8.68
C SER A 126 3.89 2.69 10.04
N PHE A 127 3.07 2.49 11.06
CA PHE A 127 3.33 2.94 12.43
C PHE A 127 3.53 1.75 13.35
N ALA A 128 4.57 1.80 14.18
CA ALA A 128 4.75 0.82 15.25
C ALA A 128 3.73 1.10 16.35
N LEU A 129 2.99 0.07 16.77
CA LEU A 129 1.97 0.20 17.81
C LEU A 129 2.60 0.64 19.15
N ALA A 130 3.84 0.23 19.42
CA ALA A 130 4.61 0.67 20.58
C ALA A 130 4.77 2.20 20.69
N ASN A 131 4.68 2.94 19.57
CA ASN A 131 4.80 4.40 19.59
C ASN A 131 3.48 5.12 19.91
N LEU A 132 2.36 4.40 20.03
CA LEU A 132 1.05 4.98 20.35
C LEU A 132 0.91 5.29 21.85
N GLU A 133 1.72 4.66 22.71
CA GLU A 133 1.72 4.89 24.16
C GLU A 133 3.13 4.87 24.75
N ALA A 134 3.39 5.75 25.71
CA ALA A 134 4.62 5.75 26.50
C ALA A 134 4.56 4.83 27.73
N ALA A 135 3.42 4.18 28.04
CA ALA A 135 3.28 3.32 29.21
C ALA A 135 2.12 2.28 29.07
N ALA A 136 2.43 1.02 29.41
CA ALA A 136 1.57 -0.15 29.66
C ALA A 136 0.78 -0.76 28.47
N GLY A 137 1.22 -1.95 28.03
CA GLY A 137 0.65 -2.67 26.88
C GLY A 137 -0.79 -3.22 27.03
N GLU A 138 -1.39 -3.16 28.22
CA GLU A 138 -2.78 -3.62 28.43
C GLU A 138 -3.79 -2.63 27.81
N ALA A 139 -3.55 -1.32 27.96
CA ALA A 139 -4.37 -0.27 27.34
C ALA A 139 -4.30 -0.30 25.81
N LEU A 140 -3.10 -0.56 25.25
CA LEU A 140 -2.91 -0.76 23.82
C LEU A 140 -3.71 -1.94 23.28
N SER A 141 -3.65 -3.10 23.95
CA SER A 141 -4.39 -4.29 23.56
C SER A 141 -5.90 -4.04 23.57
N ASP A 142 -6.40 -3.41 24.63
CA ASP A 142 -7.82 -3.08 24.75
C ASP A 142 -8.27 -2.04 23.72
N GLY A 143 -7.44 -1.04 23.44
CA GLY A 143 -7.68 -0.04 22.40
C GLY A 143 -7.76 -0.63 21.00
N LEU A 144 -6.82 -1.52 20.67
CA LEU A 144 -6.82 -2.24 19.40
C LEU A 144 -7.97 -3.23 19.30
N ALA A 145 -8.36 -3.85 20.41
CA ALA A 145 -9.55 -4.68 20.50
C ALA A 145 -10.83 -3.86 20.27
N ARG A 146 -10.93 -2.62 20.75
CA ARG A 146 -12.07 -1.74 20.41
C ARG A 146 -12.12 -1.42 18.91
N LEU A 147 -10.98 -1.06 18.33
CA LEU A 147 -10.86 -0.76 16.90
C LEU A 147 -11.19 -1.98 16.00
N SER A 148 -10.73 -3.17 16.39
CA SER A 148 -10.84 -4.39 15.56
C SER A 148 -12.07 -5.25 15.87
N SER A 149 -12.41 -5.39 17.15
CA SER A 149 -13.30 -6.43 17.67
C SER A 149 -14.50 -5.89 18.48
N GLY A 150 -14.42 -4.67 19.00
CA GLY A 150 -15.36 -4.14 20.00
C GLY A 150 -16.81 -4.00 19.54
N ASP A 151 -17.05 -3.84 18.23
CA ASP A 151 -18.42 -3.72 17.70
C ASP A 151 -18.54 -4.18 16.22
N GLY A 152 -17.73 -5.16 15.82
CA GLY A 152 -17.64 -5.61 14.42
C GLY A 152 -16.85 -4.68 13.50
N GLY A 153 -15.91 -3.90 14.06
CA GLY A 153 -15.05 -2.99 13.30
C GLY A 153 -15.72 -1.67 12.88
N LYS A 154 -16.88 -1.31 13.44
CA LYS A 154 -17.59 -0.05 13.11
C LYS A 154 -16.74 1.20 13.34
N GLU A 155 -15.99 1.27 14.44
CA GLU A 155 -15.13 2.42 14.73
C GLU A 155 -14.02 2.56 13.66
N LYS A 156 -13.37 1.45 13.29
CA LYS A 156 -12.40 1.43 12.19
C LYS A 156 -13.03 1.94 10.90
N LEU A 157 -14.19 1.39 10.50
CA LEU A 157 -14.88 1.79 9.28
C LEU A 157 -15.32 3.26 9.30
N ALA A 158 -15.73 3.76 10.47
CA ALA A 158 -16.11 5.16 10.64
C ALA A 158 -14.90 6.10 10.44
N ILE A 159 -13.73 5.72 10.99
CA ILE A 159 -12.49 6.47 10.78
C ILE A 159 -12.05 6.42 9.32
N GLU A 160 -12.06 5.23 8.70
CA GLU A 160 -11.70 5.03 7.29
C GLU A 160 -12.56 5.88 6.36
N ASN A 161 -13.90 5.82 6.51
CA ASN A 161 -14.83 6.56 5.67
C ASN A 161 -14.73 8.08 5.88
N SER A 162 -14.50 8.49 7.12
CA SER A 162 -14.37 9.91 7.41
C SER A 162 -13.08 10.45 6.79
N THR A 163 -11.96 9.81 7.08
CA THR A 163 -10.63 10.29 6.65
C THR A 163 -10.28 9.96 5.20
N GLU A 164 -11.15 9.24 4.50
CA GLU A 164 -10.89 8.69 3.16
C GLU A 164 -9.58 7.87 3.13
N THR A 165 -9.37 7.07 4.19
CA THR A 165 -8.21 6.19 4.33
C THR A 165 -8.64 4.73 4.38
N ARG A 166 -7.67 3.84 4.17
CA ARG A 166 -7.79 2.41 4.43
C ARG A 166 -6.78 2.01 5.48
N ILE A 167 -7.20 1.24 6.46
CA ILE A 167 -6.40 0.89 7.63
C ILE A 167 -6.28 -0.63 7.72
N VAL A 168 -5.06 -1.12 7.83
CA VAL A 168 -4.77 -2.52 8.13
C VAL A 168 -4.07 -2.57 9.48
N ILE A 169 -4.65 -3.34 10.41
CA ILE A 169 -4.12 -3.53 11.76
C ILE A 169 -3.40 -4.88 11.74
N GLY A 170 -2.07 -4.85 11.92
CA GLY A 170 -1.26 -6.04 12.17
C GLY A 170 -0.88 -6.14 13.64
N ASP A 171 -0.11 -7.18 13.98
CA ASP A 171 0.23 -7.50 15.38
C ASP A 171 1.16 -6.46 16.02
N GLU A 172 2.19 -6.01 15.28
CA GLU A 172 3.19 -5.04 15.78
C GLU A 172 3.04 -3.65 15.15
N ARG A 173 2.36 -3.59 14.00
CA ARG A 173 2.31 -2.41 13.15
C ARG A 173 0.92 -2.17 12.61
N LEU A 174 0.60 -0.89 12.47
CA LEU A 174 -0.60 -0.40 11.83
C LEU A 174 -0.21 0.27 10.51
N HIS A 175 -0.89 -0.09 9.44
CA HIS A 175 -0.66 0.44 8.10
C HIS A 175 -1.86 1.30 7.69
N ILE A 176 -1.60 2.53 7.24
CA ILE A 176 -2.64 3.45 6.75
C ILE A 176 -2.31 3.80 5.31
N LEU A 177 -3.27 3.60 4.41
CA LEU A 177 -3.23 4.03 3.02
C LEU A 177 -4.14 5.24 2.85
N GLY A 178 -3.64 6.31 2.23
CA GLY A 178 -4.45 7.49 1.90
C GLY A 178 -3.60 8.71 1.60
N SER A 179 -4.24 9.88 1.55
CA SER A 179 -3.56 11.16 1.37
C SER A 179 -2.73 11.55 2.59
N PHE A 180 -1.75 12.44 2.42
CA PHE A 180 -0.94 12.96 3.52
C PHE A 180 -1.78 13.45 4.70
N THR A 181 -2.78 14.28 4.43
CA THR A 181 -3.67 14.86 5.43
C THR A 181 -4.56 13.79 6.07
N GLY A 182 -5.13 12.89 5.27
CA GLY A 182 -5.96 11.79 5.76
C GLY A 182 -5.21 10.89 6.74
N ILE A 183 -3.97 10.51 6.41
CA ILE A 183 -3.12 9.67 7.27
C ILE A 183 -2.85 10.33 8.62
N ILE A 184 -2.54 11.63 8.64
CA ILE A 184 -2.27 12.35 9.91
C ILE A 184 -3.52 12.36 10.79
N ILE A 185 -4.68 12.69 10.20
CA ILE A 185 -5.94 12.76 10.93
C ILE A 185 -6.35 11.37 11.45
N ALA A 186 -6.23 10.33 10.60
CA ALA A 186 -6.52 8.95 10.98
C ALA A 186 -5.65 8.48 12.16
N ARG A 187 -4.35 8.82 12.15
CA ARG A 187 -3.43 8.51 13.25
C ARG A 187 -3.84 9.17 14.57
N GLU A 188 -4.30 10.42 14.52
CA GLU A 188 -4.80 11.11 15.71
C GLU A 188 -6.05 10.41 16.28
N PHE A 189 -7.01 10.07 15.41
CA PHE A 189 -8.21 9.34 15.83
C PHE A 189 -7.87 7.98 16.45
N ILE A 190 -6.95 7.23 15.84
CA ILE A 190 -6.49 5.94 16.38
C ILE A 190 -5.85 6.12 17.76
N SER A 191 -5.00 7.14 17.93
CA SER A 191 -4.37 7.43 19.23
C SER A 191 -5.38 7.78 20.30
N ASP A 192 -6.45 8.50 19.96
CA ASP A 192 -7.51 8.85 20.91
C ASP A 192 -8.34 7.63 21.34
N VAL A 193 -8.69 6.76 20.40
CA VAL A 193 -9.44 5.52 20.70
C VAL A 193 -8.61 4.61 21.61
N VAL A 194 -7.30 4.50 21.35
CA VAL A 194 -6.38 3.74 22.22
C VAL A 194 -6.36 4.31 23.63
N LYS A 195 -6.28 5.64 23.77
CA LYS A 195 -6.35 6.36 25.07
C LYS A 195 -7.71 6.27 25.78
N GLY A 196 -8.71 5.62 25.18
CA GLY A 196 -10.05 5.48 25.76
C GLY A 196 -10.88 6.76 25.71
N LEU A 197 -10.49 7.75 24.91
CA LEU A 197 -11.34 8.90 24.64
C LEU A 197 -12.53 8.43 23.79
N PRO A 198 -13.77 8.83 24.13
CA PRO A 198 -14.93 8.46 23.32
C PRO A 198 -14.69 9.00 21.91
N ALA A 199 -14.80 8.13 20.90
CA ALA A 199 -14.75 8.56 19.50
C ALA A 199 -15.84 9.63 19.32
N PRO A 200 -15.49 10.91 19.17
CA PRO A 200 -16.51 11.94 19.01
C PRO A 200 -17.21 11.70 17.67
N ASN A 201 -18.44 12.19 17.52
CA ASN A 201 -19.13 12.22 16.22
C ASN A 201 -18.14 12.68 15.16
N VAL A 202 -17.71 11.75 14.30
CA VAL A 202 -16.46 11.86 13.55
C VAL A 202 -16.51 13.11 12.64
N GLU A 203 -17.70 13.46 12.15
CA GLU A 203 -18.01 14.68 11.40
C GLU A 203 -17.70 16.00 12.13
N SER A 204 -17.96 16.07 13.44
CA SER A 204 -17.74 17.30 14.24
C SER A 204 -16.25 17.57 14.47
N ARG A 205 -15.45 16.50 14.55
CA ARG A 205 -14.01 16.59 14.83
C ARG A 205 -13.16 16.69 13.57
N GLN A 206 -13.60 16.18 12.42
CA GLN A 206 -12.93 16.47 11.15
C GLN A 206 -12.83 17.98 10.88
N ARG A 207 -13.92 18.74 11.13
CA ARG A 207 -13.89 20.20 11.04
C ARG A 207 -12.89 20.82 12.02
N ALA A 208 -12.82 20.33 13.26
CA ALA A 208 -11.92 20.87 14.28
C ALA A 208 -10.44 20.48 14.07
N GLY A 209 -10.16 19.27 13.58
CA GLY A 209 -8.82 18.75 13.29
C GLY A 209 -8.19 19.41 12.08
N LEU A 210 -8.97 19.63 11.00
CA LEU A 210 -8.53 20.40 9.84
C LEU A 210 -8.13 21.82 10.25
N VAL A 211 -8.92 22.48 11.12
CA VAL A 211 -8.62 23.81 11.67
C VAL A 211 -7.34 23.80 12.52
N LYS A 212 -7.08 22.75 13.31
CA LYS A 212 -5.82 22.62 14.08
C LYS A 212 -4.60 22.40 13.19
N LEU A 213 -4.70 21.56 12.16
CA LEU A 213 -3.61 21.32 11.21
C LEU A 213 -3.30 22.58 10.38
N ILE A 214 -4.34 23.28 9.91
CA ILE A 214 -4.19 24.58 9.24
C ILE A 214 -3.56 25.59 10.19
N ASN A 215 -4.01 25.69 11.45
CA ASN A 215 -3.46 26.64 12.43
C ASN A 215 -2.02 26.31 12.82
N LEU A 216 -1.66 25.03 13.00
CA LEU A 216 -0.29 24.60 13.29
C LEU A 216 0.63 24.84 12.09
N ALA A 217 0.16 24.60 10.87
CA ALA A 217 0.88 24.94 9.63
C ALA A 217 1.05 26.46 9.49
N PHE A 218 0.01 27.25 9.77
CA PHE A 218 0.07 28.72 9.78
C PHE A 218 1.04 29.24 10.85
N ILE A 219 1.02 28.68 12.05
CA ILE A 219 1.94 29.04 13.14
C ILE A 219 3.38 28.68 12.75
N LYS A 220 3.62 27.50 12.16
CA LYS A 220 4.95 27.10 11.68
C LYS A 220 5.45 27.99 10.54
N ILE A 221 4.60 28.33 9.57
CA ILE A 221 4.96 29.25 8.47
C ILE A 221 5.24 30.66 9.03
N LYS A 222 4.42 31.14 9.96
CA LYS A 222 4.59 32.45 10.60
C LYS A 222 5.87 32.53 11.45
N LEU A 223 6.20 31.46 12.19
CA LEU A 223 7.50 31.33 12.86
C LEU A 223 8.66 31.28 11.85
N CYS A 224 8.52 30.53 10.75
CA CYS A 224 9.58 30.41 9.75
C CYS A 224 9.87 31.75 9.07
N VAL A 225 8.82 32.54 8.76
CA VAL A 225 8.96 33.91 8.24
C VAL A 225 9.59 34.85 9.26
N GLN A 226 9.27 34.73 10.55
CA GLN A 226 9.89 35.55 11.60
C GLN A 226 11.35 35.19 11.91
N VAL A 227 11.77 33.94 11.67
CA VAL A 227 13.13 33.46 11.98
C VAL A 227 14.07 33.59 10.78
N PHE A 228 13.57 33.46 9.54
CA PHE A 228 14.39 33.49 8.32
C PHE A 228 14.13 34.72 7.42
N GLY A 229 13.17 35.58 7.77
CA GLY A 229 12.92 36.85 7.11
C GLY A 229 13.59 38.01 7.86
N ALA A 230 14.92 38.06 7.86
CA ALA A 230 15.74 39.21 8.22
C ALA A 230 17.05 39.19 7.43
#